data_AF-A0A256XSF4-F1
#
_entry.id   AF-A0A256XSF4-F1
#
_cell.length_a   1.000
_cell.length_b   1.000
_cell.length_c   1.000
_cell.angle_alpha   90.00
_cell.angle_beta   90.00
_cell.angle_gamma   90.00
#
_symmetry.space_group_name_H-M   'P 1'
#
loop_
_entity.id
_entity.type
_entity.pdbx_description
1 polymer ?
#
loop_
_entity_poly.entity_id
_entity_poly.type
_entity_poly.pdbx_seq_one_letter_code
_entity_poly.pdbx_strand_id
1 'polypeptide(L)'
;VRQWLHRLAGRAEELVLSERTDTAIVDETAVNVAGRNAWLWIIIELEHKTILAVMLAEARNIFVAHSLFMDMHRRGVRHVIADGAPWYRLADVERFIEAVKDRLMHRLLLPIA
;
A
#
# COMPACT_ATOMS: atom_id res chain seq x y z
N VAL A 1 25.98 0.95 -5.03
CA VAL A 1 24.55 1.11 -4.66
C VAL A 1 23.65 0.11 -5.41
N ARG A 2 23.65 0.03 -6.76
CA ARG A 2 22.79 -0.92 -7.53
C ARG A 2 22.89 -2.40 -7.11
N GLN A 3 24.09 -2.86 -6.73
CA GLN A 3 24.34 -4.25 -6.31
C GLN A 3 23.62 -4.67 -5.01
N TRP A 4 23.30 -3.72 -4.12
CA TRP A 4 22.62 -4.00 -2.85
C TRP A 4 21.12 -4.26 -3.03
N LEU A 5 20.49 -3.56 -3.98
CA LEU A 5 19.05 -3.61 -4.22
C LEU A 5 18.60 -4.99 -4.74
N HIS A 6 19.40 -5.62 -5.60
CA HIS A 6 19.11 -6.96 -6.13
C HIS A 6 19.28 -8.07 -5.10
N ARG A 7 20.23 -7.94 -4.17
CA ARG A 7 20.50 -8.95 -3.14
C ARG A 7 19.43 -8.97 -2.05
N LEU A 8 18.84 -7.82 -1.75
CA LEU A 8 17.83 -7.69 -0.70
C LEU A 8 16.40 -7.89 -1.20
N ALA A 9 16.14 -7.83 -2.52
CA ALA A 9 14.80 -7.95 -3.08
C ALA A 9 14.08 -9.25 -2.64
N GLY A 10 14.72 -10.41 -2.80
CA GLY A 10 14.11 -11.68 -2.39
C GLY A 10 13.93 -11.83 -0.88
N ARG A 11 14.83 -11.22 -0.08
CA ARG A 11 14.72 -11.19 1.39
C ARG A 11 13.61 -10.25 1.86
N ALA A 12 13.45 -9.12 1.18
CA ALA A 12 12.38 -8.17 1.46
C ALA A 12 11.02 -8.79 1.15
N GLU A 13 10.89 -9.50 0.04
CA GLU A 13 9.67 -10.24 -0.30
C GLU A 13 9.29 -11.26 0.78
N GLU A 14 10.25 -12.06 1.25
CA GLU A 14 10.02 -13.05 2.31
C GLU A 14 9.57 -12.42 3.65
N LEU A 15 10.22 -11.33 4.07
CA LEU A 15 9.90 -10.62 5.32
C LEU A 15 8.53 -9.91 5.27
N VAL A 16 8.16 -9.39 4.10
CA VAL A 16 6.86 -8.73 3.87
C VAL A 16 5.72 -9.76 3.88
N LEU A 17 5.98 -11.00 3.47
CA LEU A 17 4.98 -12.06 3.32
C LEU A 17 4.64 -12.81 4.62
N SER A 18 5.47 -12.71 5.67
CA SER A 18 5.24 -13.46 6.91
C SER A 18 4.21 -12.82 7.85
N GLU A 19 3.91 -11.53 7.66
CA GLU A 19 2.99 -10.79 8.52
C GLU A 19 1.53 -11.14 8.19
N ARG A 20 0.76 -11.51 9.22
CA ARG A 20 -0.68 -11.78 9.08
C ARG A 20 -1.46 -10.73 9.82
N THR A 21 -2.20 -9.92 9.09
CA THR A 21 -3.07 -8.91 9.68
C THR A 21 -4.45 -8.91 9.05
N ASP A 22 -5.40 -8.46 9.85
CA ASP A 22 -6.78 -8.24 9.43
C ASP A 22 -6.99 -6.86 8.79
N THR A 23 -6.19 -5.87 9.21
CA THR A 23 -6.38 -4.46 8.87
C THR A 23 -5.11 -3.87 8.30
N ALA A 24 -5.22 -3.17 7.17
CA ALA A 24 -4.11 -2.49 6.54
C ALA A 24 -4.46 -1.05 6.16
N ILE A 25 -3.47 -0.17 6.19
CA ILE A 25 -3.53 1.17 5.59
C ILE A 25 -3.01 1.07 4.17
N VAL A 26 -3.67 1.77 3.24
CA VAL A 26 -3.21 1.95 1.86
C VAL A 26 -3.09 3.44 1.57
N ASP A 27 -1.97 3.81 0.97
CA ASP A 27 -1.74 5.17 0.46
C ASP A 27 -0.91 5.11 -0.83
N GLU A 28 -0.94 6.20 -1.59
CA GLU A 28 -0.12 6.34 -2.78
C GLU A 28 0.52 7.72 -2.91
N THR A 29 1.77 7.74 -3.35
CA THR A 29 2.51 8.99 -3.53
C THR A 29 3.15 9.07 -4.91
N ALA A 30 3.13 10.27 -5.49
CA ALA A 30 3.75 10.53 -6.77
C ALA A 30 5.28 10.51 -6.62
N VAL A 31 5.95 9.74 -7.46
CA VAL A 31 7.43 9.64 -7.47
C VAL A 31 7.96 9.90 -8.88
N ASN A 32 9.15 10.50 -8.96
CA ASN A 32 9.88 10.60 -10.21
C ASN A 32 10.94 9.49 -10.27
N VAL A 33 10.82 8.61 -11.24
CA VAL A 33 11.77 7.53 -11.49
C VAL A 33 12.44 7.78 -12.83
N ALA A 34 13.69 8.24 -12.80
CA ALA A 34 14.50 8.53 -13.98
C ALA A 34 13.79 9.45 -15.00
N GLY A 35 13.13 10.50 -14.53
CA GLY A 35 12.41 11.46 -15.37
C GLY A 35 10.99 11.05 -15.73
N ARG A 36 10.52 9.87 -15.31
CA ARG A 36 9.14 9.42 -15.50
C ARG A 36 8.34 9.58 -14.22
N ASN A 37 7.15 10.14 -14.33
CA ASN A 37 6.21 10.19 -13.21
C ASN A 37 5.55 8.82 -13.04
N ALA A 38 5.59 8.31 -11.81
CA ALA A 38 4.95 7.08 -11.41
C ALA A 38 4.30 7.28 -10.03
N TRP A 39 3.55 6.27 -9.60
CA TRP A 39 2.87 6.23 -8.32
C TRP A 39 3.40 5.06 -7.50
N LEU A 40 3.92 5.38 -6.33
CA LEU A 40 4.34 4.40 -5.34
C LEU A 40 3.16 4.14 -4.42
N TRP A 41 2.61 2.93 -4.50
CA TRP A 41 1.55 2.44 -3.64
C TRP A 41 2.17 1.66 -2.49
N ILE A 42 1.77 1.98 -1.28
CA ILE A 42 2.30 1.36 -0.05
C ILE A 42 1.13 0.84 0.77
N ILE A 43 1.26 -0.39 1.23
CA ILE A 43 0.30 -1.03 2.13
C ILE A 43 1.01 -1.35 3.43
N ILE A 44 0.42 -0.95 4.55
CA ILE A 44 1.06 -1.01 5.87
C ILE A 44 0.11 -1.64 6.88
N GLU A 45 0.64 -2.56 7.67
CA GLU A 45 0.00 -3.10 8.87
C GLU A 45 0.10 -2.08 10.02
N LEU A 46 -0.97 -1.89 10.79
CA LEU A 46 -1.07 -0.80 11.76
C LEU A 46 -0.29 -0.99 13.07
N GLU A 47 -0.29 -2.20 13.61
CA GLU A 47 0.21 -2.52 14.95
C GLU A 47 1.74 -2.51 15.00
N HIS A 48 2.38 -3.21 14.08
CA HIS A 48 3.82 -3.37 13.96
C HIS A 48 4.43 -2.40 12.94
N LYS A 49 3.60 -1.68 12.18
CA LYS A 49 4.03 -0.77 11.10
C LYS A 49 4.82 -1.49 10.03
N THR A 50 4.51 -2.76 9.82
CA THR A 50 5.14 -3.60 8.81
C THR A 50 4.58 -3.24 7.44
N ILE A 51 5.47 -3.04 6.46
CA ILE A 51 5.07 -2.87 5.06
C ILE A 51 4.59 -4.23 4.55
N LEU A 52 3.34 -4.31 4.11
CA LEU A 52 2.70 -5.53 3.58
C LEU A 52 2.82 -5.64 2.06
N ALA A 53 2.92 -4.50 1.38
CA ALA A 53 3.18 -4.45 -0.06
C ALA A 53 3.74 -3.09 -0.46
N VAL A 54 4.57 -3.10 -1.50
CA VAL A 54 5.02 -1.92 -2.22
C VAL A 54 4.84 -2.19 -3.71
N MET A 55 4.20 -1.29 -4.42
CA MET A 55 4.01 -1.41 -5.85
C MET A 55 4.26 -0.07 -6.54
N LEU A 56 5.07 -0.10 -7.60
CA LEU A 56 5.26 1.03 -8.48
C LEU A 56 4.36 0.86 -9.71
N ALA A 57 3.48 1.82 -9.97
CA ALA A 57 2.60 1.81 -11.13
C ALA A 57 2.69 3.15 -11.87
N GLU A 58 2.58 3.13 -13.20
CA GLU A 58 2.52 4.38 -13.98
C GLU A 58 1.18 5.12 -13.77
N ALA A 59 0.15 4.41 -13.31
CA ALA A 59 -1.19 4.95 -13.17
C ALA A 59 -1.65 5.05 -11.71
N ARG A 60 -2.44 6.10 -11.43
CA ARG A 60 -3.24 6.26 -10.23
C ARG A 60 -4.71 6.09 -10.56
N ASN A 61 -5.21 4.86 -10.51
CA ASN A 61 -6.57 4.56 -10.93
C ASN A 61 -7.17 3.35 -10.20
N ILE A 62 -8.46 3.12 -10.48
CA ILE A 62 -9.28 2.04 -9.93
C ILE A 62 -8.72 0.64 -10.18
N PHE A 63 -8.16 0.36 -11.35
CA PHE A 63 -7.67 -0.98 -11.70
C PHE A 63 -6.46 -1.36 -10.85
N VAL A 64 -5.59 -0.38 -10.61
CA VAL A 64 -4.41 -0.53 -9.76
C VAL A 64 -4.83 -0.78 -8.31
N ALA A 65 -5.74 0.03 -7.78
CA ALA A 65 -6.31 -0.15 -6.43
C ALA A 65 -7.02 -1.51 -6.28
N HIS A 66 -7.82 -1.92 -7.26
CA HIS A 66 -8.54 -3.19 -7.24
C HIS A 66 -7.58 -4.40 -7.23
N SER A 67 -6.53 -4.36 -8.05
CA SER A 67 -5.51 -5.41 -8.07
C SER A 67 -4.81 -5.55 -6.71
N LEU A 68 -4.48 -4.42 -6.06
CA LEU A 68 -3.91 -4.41 -4.72
C LEU A 68 -4.85 -5.03 -3.69
N PHE A 69 -6.12 -4.63 -3.69
CA PHE A 69 -7.12 -5.13 -2.74
C PHE A 69 -7.37 -6.63 -2.91
N MET A 70 -7.41 -7.13 -4.15
CA MET A 70 -7.49 -8.56 -4.44
C MET A 70 -6.29 -9.32 -3.89
N ASP A 71 -5.08 -8.79 -4.04
CA ASP A 71 -3.89 -9.43 -3.46
C ASP A 71 -3.93 -9.46 -1.93
N MET A 72 -4.31 -8.34 -1.31
CA MET A 72 -4.48 -8.25 0.15
C MET A 72 -5.56 -9.19 0.67
N HIS A 73 -6.63 -9.42 -0.11
CA HIS A 73 -7.66 -10.41 0.24
C HIS A 73 -7.07 -11.80 0.43
N ARG A 74 -6.28 -12.24 -0.56
CA ARG A 74 -5.73 -13.58 -0.60
C ARG A 74 -4.76 -13.79 0.56
N ARG A 75 -4.20 -12.71 1.09
CA ARG A 75 -3.32 -12.67 2.28
C ARG A 75 -4.08 -12.57 3.60
N GLY A 76 -5.41 -12.43 3.58
CA GLY A 76 -6.26 -12.44 4.77
C GLY A 76 -6.63 -11.06 5.32
N VAL A 77 -6.27 -9.96 4.64
CA VAL A 77 -6.68 -8.60 5.03
C VAL A 77 -8.16 -8.40 4.70
N ARG A 78 -8.98 -8.11 5.72
CA ARG A 78 -10.43 -7.88 5.57
C ARG A 78 -10.79 -6.40 5.62
N HIS A 79 -9.98 -5.58 6.31
CA HIS A 79 -10.23 -4.15 6.49
C HIS A 79 -9.12 -3.32 5.85
N VAL A 80 -9.50 -2.31 5.07
CA VAL A 80 -8.56 -1.38 4.45
C VAL A 80 -8.91 0.04 4.89
N ILE A 81 -7.92 0.75 5.40
CA ILE A 81 -8.01 2.17 5.74
C ILE A 81 -7.29 2.93 4.63
N ALA A 82 -7.98 3.86 4.00
CA ALA A 82 -7.42 4.68 2.95
C ALA A 82 -7.96 6.10 3.07
N ASP A 83 -7.42 7.01 2.26
CA ASP A 83 -8.01 8.32 2.12
C ASP A 83 -9.37 8.25 1.39
N GLY A 84 -10.02 9.40 1.21
CA GLY A 84 -11.31 9.50 0.54
C GLY A 84 -11.25 9.37 -0.99
N ALA A 85 -10.13 8.94 -1.57
CA ALA A 85 -9.95 9.05 -3.01
C ALA A 85 -10.93 8.18 -3.82
N PRO A 86 -11.34 8.64 -5.01
CA PRO A 86 -12.34 7.93 -5.81
C PRO A 86 -11.91 6.52 -6.23
N TRP A 87 -10.62 6.28 -6.50
CA TRP A 87 -10.16 4.95 -6.92
C TRP A 87 -10.33 3.90 -5.83
N TYR A 88 -10.17 4.25 -4.55
CA TYR A 88 -10.41 3.32 -3.46
C TYR A 88 -11.88 2.97 -3.33
N ARG A 89 -12.75 3.97 -3.34
CA ARG A 89 -14.21 3.76 -3.23
C ARG A 89 -14.80 2.97 -4.39
N LEU A 90 -14.26 3.14 -5.59
CA LEU A 90 -14.75 2.43 -6.78
C LEU A 90 -14.13 1.05 -6.95
N ALA A 91 -12.91 0.84 -6.44
CA ALA A 91 -12.22 -0.45 -6.54
C ALA A 91 -12.86 -1.54 -5.67
N ASP A 92 -13.74 -1.15 -4.75
CA ASP A 92 -14.32 -2.02 -3.76
C ASP A 92 -15.84 -2.20 -3.92
N VAL A 93 -16.28 -3.43 -3.71
CA VAL A 93 -17.68 -3.86 -3.81
C VAL A 93 -18.17 -4.42 -2.46
N GLU A 94 -17.29 -4.77 -1.51
CA GLU A 94 -17.68 -5.49 -0.28
C GLU A 94 -16.91 -5.12 1.00
N ARG A 95 -15.81 -4.35 0.96
CA ARG A 95 -15.04 -4.04 2.19
C ARG A 95 -15.41 -2.70 2.81
N PHE A 96 -15.21 -2.64 4.12
CA PHE A 96 -15.23 -1.40 4.85
C PHE A 96 -13.95 -0.62 4.58
N ILE A 97 -14.03 0.36 3.69
CA ILE A 97 -13.01 1.42 3.58
C ILE A 97 -13.37 2.50 4.59
N GLU A 98 -12.60 2.56 5.67
CA GLU A 98 -12.72 3.69 6.58
C GLU A 98 -11.94 4.87 5.99
N ALA A 99 -12.68 5.85 5.48
CA ALA A 99 -12.09 7.11 5.04
C ALA A 99 -11.61 7.88 6.27
N VAL A 100 -10.32 7.85 6.51
CA VAL A 100 -9.69 8.60 7.59
C VAL A 100 -9.22 9.95 7.01
N LYS A 101 -9.63 11.06 7.63
CA LYS A 101 -9.25 12.42 7.18
C LYS A 101 -7.73 12.50 6.97
N ASP A 102 -7.28 13.16 5.90
CA ASP A 102 -5.87 13.27 5.50
C ASP A 102 -4.90 13.58 6.66
N ARG A 103 -5.33 14.41 7.62
CA ARG A 103 -4.53 14.75 8.81
C ARG A 103 -4.27 13.57 9.76
N LEU A 104 -5.21 12.64 9.87
CA LEU A 104 -5.06 11.40 10.63
C LEU A 104 -4.23 10.38 9.84
N MET A 105 -4.42 10.26 8.52
CA MET A 105 -3.58 9.42 7.66
C MET A 105 -2.11 9.84 7.73
N HIS A 106 -1.84 11.15 7.59
CA HIS A 106 -0.50 11.68 7.75
C HIS A 106 0.06 11.36 9.14
N ARG A 107 -0.76 11.39 10.20
CA ARG A 107 -0.32 11.08 11.57
C ARG A 107 -0.04 9.59 11.79
N LEU A 108 -0.76 8.71 11.11
CA LEU A 108 -0.54 7.26 11.12
C LEU A 108 0.75 6.89 10.37
N LEU A 109 1.09 7.65 9.33
CA LEU A 109 2.29 7.45 8.49
C LEU A 109 3.54 8.22 8.99
N LEU A 110 3.38 9.28 9.80
CA LEU A 110 4.48 10.08 10.38
C LEU A 110 5.63 9.27 11.02
N PRO A 111 5.38 8.21 11.82
CA PRO A 111 6.48 7.47 12.46
C PRO A 111 7.27 6.55 11.51
N ILE A 112 6.96 6.55 10.21
CA ILE A 112 7.62 5.74 9.17
C ILE A 112 8.52 6.60 8.27
N ALA A 113 8.43 7.93 8.38
CA ALA A 113 9.21 8.91 7.60
C ALA A 113 10.51 9.35 8.29
#